data_AF-A0A9J6Q8M5-F1
#
_entry.id   AF-A0A9J6Q8M5-F1
#
_cell.length_a   1.000
_cell.length_b   1.000
_cell.length_c   1.000
_cell.angle_alpha   90.00
_cell.angle_beta   90.00
_cell.angle_gamma   90.00
#
_symmetry.space_group_name_H-M   'P 1'
#
loop_
_entity.id
_entity.type
_entity.pdbx_description
1 polymer ?
#
loop_
_entity_poly.entity_id
_entity_poly.type
_entity_poly.pdbx_seq_one_letter_code
_entity_poly.pdbx_strand_id
1 'polypeptide(L)'
;MNKRWHLMLGVFVLLAGFSSAHASTTALGLTLGQTTLNQFTKTWPSAQHEGRSKWSEGDIYSIPTNELVLEGIKNNAVIFNKAGKVTAVVIDIDKSKFDQMHQMLAQKYSVQKHNVSVVGDKYARYENDNDVIELDAPHLSTEMTLTYSEKMFQEAYLKKSAEQLDKH
;
A
#
# COMPACT_ATOMS: atom_id res chain seq x y z
N MET A 1 27.37 -46.35 -52.01
CA MET A 1 26.92 -46.13 -50.61
C MET A 1 27.76 -45.01 -50.04
N ASN A 2 27.14 -43.94 -49.51
CA ASN A 2 27.68 -43.01 -48.50
C ASN A 2 26.60 -41.95 -48.22
N LYS A 3 25.74 -42.21 -47.22
CA LYS A 3 24.71 -41.26 -46.76
C LYS A 3 25.36 -40.22 -45.86
N ARG A 4 25.38 -38.96 -46.30
CA ARG A 4 25.73 -37.80 -45.47
C ARG A 4 24.59 -37.54 -44.48
N TRP A 5 24.84 -37.75 -43.19
CA TRP A 5 23.97 -37.28 -42.11
C TRP A 5 24.22 -35.79 -41.90
N HIS A 6 23.21 -34.96 -42.14
CA HIS A 6 23.20 -33.59 -41.67
C HIS A 6 22.72 -33.58 -40.21
N LEU A 7 23.65 -33.40 -39.27
CA LEU A 7 23.33 -32.99 -37.90
C LEU A 7 23.01 -31.49 -37.92
N MET A 8 21.73 -31.15 -37.96
CA MET A 8 21.24 -29.81 -37.64
C MET A 8 21.00 -29.74 -36.13
N LEU A 9 22.00 -29.32 -35.36
CA LEU A 9 21.81 -28.83 -34.00
C LEU A 9 21.65 -27.30 -34.06
N GLY A 10 20.40 -26.84 -34.17
CA GLY A 10 20.05 -25.43 -33.99
C GLY A 10 19.55 -25.21 -32.57
N VAL A 11 20.38 -24.57 -31.74
CA VAL A 11 20.11 -24.25 -30.33
C VAL A 11 18.90 -23.31 -30.23
N PHE A 12 17.85 -23.75 -29.54
CA PHE A 12 16.71 -22.91 -29.17
C PHE A 12 17.05 -22.21 -27.84
N VAL A 13 17.58 -20.99 -27.89
CA VAL A 13 17.79 -20.18 -26.68
C VAL A 13 16.43 -19.61 -26.26
N LEU A 14 15.74 -20.31 -25.35
CA LEU A 14 14.64 -19.76 -24.58
C LEU A 14 15.22 -18.72 -23.61
N LEU A 15 15.16 -17.43 -23.98
CA LEU A 15 15.23 -16.34 -23.01
C LEU A 15 13.95 -16.42 -22.15
N ALA A 16 14.01 -17.22 -21.09
CA ALA A 16 13.08 -17.08 -19.97
C ALA A 16 13.42 -15.76 -19.27
N GLY A 17 12.80 -14.68 -19.73
CA GLY A 17 12.69 -13.46 -18.94
C GLY A 17 11.91 -13.83 -17.68
N PHE A 18 12.62 -14.06 -16.57
CA PHE A 18 12.02 -14.11 -15.25
C PHE A 18 11.53 -12.69 -14.97
N SER A 19 10.31 -12.37 -15.42
CA SER A 19 9.58 -11.25 -14.85
C SER A 19 9.37 -11.60 -13.39
N SER A 20 10.19 -11.03 -12.51
CA SER A 20 9.95 -11.04 -11.08
C SER A 20 8.56 -10.47 -10.88
N ALA A 21 7.58 -11.35 -10.63
CA ALA A 21 6.25 -10.92 -10.27
C ALA A 21 6.38 -10.25 -8.91
N HIS A 22 6.41 -8.92 -8.91
CA HIS A 22 6.41 -8.13 -7.68
C HIS A 22 5.12 -8.44 -6.92
N ALA A 23 5.26 -8.82 -5.66
CA ALA A 23 4.11 -9.15 -4.83
C ALA A 23 3.49 -7.85 -4.33
N SER A 24 2.69 -7.18 -5.16
CA SER A 24 2.03 -5.94 -4.77
C SER A 24 1.15 -6.13 -3.53
N THR A 25 1.16 -5.12 -2.67
CA THR A 25 0.44 -5.12 -1.41
C THR A 25 -1.05 -4.88 -1.63
N THR A 26 -1.89 -5.65 -0.93
CA THR A 26 -3.36 -5.52 -1.00
C THR A 26 -3.92 -5.10 0.36
N ALA A 27 -4.80 -4.10 0.34
CA ALA A 27 -5.59 -3.64 1.48
C ALA A 27 -7.04 -3.41 1.06
N LEU A 28 -8.01 -3.87 1.86
CA LEU A 28 -9.46 -3.78 1.53
C LEU A 28 -9.83 -4.38 0.16
N GLY A 29 -9.09 -5.40 -0.30
CA GLY A 29 -9.26 -5.98 -1.65
C GLY A 29 -8.72 -5.12 -2.80
N LEU A 30 -8.02 -4.01 -2.50
CA LEU A 30 -7.40 -3.10 -3.45
C LEU A 30 -5.89 -3.32 -3.46
N THR A 31 -5.31 -3.51 -4.64
CA THR A 31 -3.88 -3.78 -4.82
C THR A 31 -3.17 -2.51 -5.28
N LEU A 32 -2.14 -2.11 -4.53
CA LEU A 32 -1.33 -0.92 -4.82
C LEU A 32 -0.67 -1.01 -6.19
N GLY A 33 -0.63 0.11 -6.92
CA GLY A 33 -0.07 0.22 -8.28
C GLY A 33 -0.86 -0.53 -9.37
N GLN A 34 -1.92 -1.25 -9.00
CA GLN A 34 -2.67 -2.13 -9.91
C GLN A 34 -4.15 -1.78 -10.00
N THR A 35 -4.86 -1.70 -8.88
CA THR A 35 -6.31 -1.45 -8.89
C THR A 35 -6.60 -0.08 -9.47
N THR A 36 -7.37 -0.05 -10.55
CA THR A 36 -7.77 1.18 -11.24
C THR A 36 -8.98 1.83 -10.60
N LEU A 37 -9.18 3.13 -10.82
CA LEU A 37 -10.35 3.87 -10.38
C LEU A 37 -11.66 3.21 -10.85
N ASN A 38 -11.70 2.74 -12.11
CA ASN A 38 -12.88 2.05 -12.65
C ASN A 38 -13.16 0.70 -11.97
N GLN A 39 -12.12 -0.05 -11.58
CA GLN A 39 -12.32 -1.27 -10.79
C GLN A 39 -12.80 -0.93 -9.38
N PHE A 40 -12.19 0.08 -8.76
CA PHE A 40 -12.58 0.55 -7.43
C PHE A 40 -14.04 0.97 -7.37
N THR A 41 -14.50 1.85 -8.26
CA THR A 41 -15.90 2.35 -8.25
C THR A 41 -16.92 1.27 -8.58
N LYS A 42 -16.53 0.21 -9.28
CA LYS A 42 -17.38 -0.98 -9.47
C LYS A 42 -17.48 -1.84 -8.23
N THR A 43 -16.38 -2.00 -7.50
CA THR A 43 -16.34 -2.76 -6.25
C THR A 43 -17.02 -2.00 -5.10
N TRP A 44 -16.86 -0.68 -5.07
CA TRP A 44 -17.35 0.23 -4.03
C TRP A 44 -18.23 1.34 -4.64
N PRO A 45 -19.44 1.01 -5.12
CA PRO A 45 -20.29 1.96 -5.82
C PRO A 45 -20.83 3.10 -4.93
N SER A 46 -20.82 2.91 -3.61
CA SER A 46 -21.23 3.89 -2.60
C SER A 46 -20.07 4.78 -2.11
N ALA A 47 -18.85 4.56 -2.59
CA ALA A 47 -17.69 5.35 -2.20
C ALA A 47 -17.87 6.83 -2.57
N GLN A 48 -17.48 7.72 -1.67
CA GLN A 48 -17.63 9.16 -1.81
C GLN A 48 -16.32 9.77 -2.30
N HIS A 49 -16.41 10.70 -3.26
CA HIS A 49 -15.24 11.43 -3.75
C HIS A 49 -14.91 12.57 -2.80
N GLU A 50 -13.70 12.56 -2.23
CA GLU A 50 -13.23 13.49 -1.21
C GLU A 50 -12.31 14.58 -1.78
N GLY A 51 -12.14 14.62 -3.10
CA GLY A 51 -11.31 15.58 -3.81
C GLY A 51 -10.02 14.96 -4.37
N ARG A 52 -8.93 15.74 -4.36
CA ARG A 52 -7.66 15.38 -5.02
C ARG A 52 -6.48 15.51 -4.07
N SER A 53 -5.62 14.51 -4.08
CA SER A 53 -4.41 14.45 -3.27
C SER A 53 -3.37 15.45 -3.74
N LYS A 54 -2.89 16.30 -2.82
CA LYS A 54 -1.77 17.22 -3.06
C LYS A 54 -0.43 16.51 -3.23
N TRP A 55 -0.35 15.22 -2.87
CA TRP A 55 0.87 14.41 -2.88
C TRP A 55 1.01 13.56 -4.14
N SER A 56 -0.11 13.02 -4.65
CA SER A 56 -0.13 12.11 -5.80
C SER A 56 -0.83 12.68 -7.04
N GLU A 57 -1.50 13.83 -6.89
CA GLU A 57 -2.35 14.48 -7.91
C GLU A 57 -3.52 13.63 -8.41
N GLY A 58 -3.76 12.46 -7.81
CA GLY A 58 -4.92 11.62 -8.10
C GLY A 58 -6.06 11.83 -7.12
N ASP A 59 -7.21 11.26 -7.47
CA ASP A 59 -8.44 11.41 -6.69
C ASP A 59 -8.34 10.70 -5.33
N ILE A 60 -9.14 11.16 -4.37
CA ILE A 60 -9.30 10.56 -3.05
C ILE A 60 -10.75 10.13 -2.90
N TYR A 61 -10.96 8.92 -2.38
CA TYR A 61 -12.29 8.42 -2.05
C TYR A 61 -12.35 7.88 -0.63
N SER A 62 -13.52 7.98 -0.01
CA SER A 62 -13.84 7.28 1.24
C SER A 62 -14.86 6.17 0.96
N ILE A 63 -14.71 5.02 1.62
CA ILE A 63 -15.68 3.92 1.60
C ILE A 63 -16.56 4.07 2.86
N PRO A 64 -17.90 3.95 2.78
CA PRO A 64 -18.75 3.95 3.97
C PRO A 64 -18.28 2.90 4.99
N THR A 65 -18.05 3.31 6.23
CA THR A 65 -17.39 2.46 7.25
C THR A 65 -18.22 1.22 7.61
N ASN A 66 -19.54 1.28 7.45
CA ASN A 66 -20.45 0.14 7.63
C ASN A 66 -20.33 -0.94 6.56
N GLU A 67 -19.67 -0.66 5.43
CA GLU A 67 -19.38 -1.64 4.38
C GLU A 67 -18.03 -2.33 4.58
N LEU A 68 -17.21 -1.84 5.51
CA LEU A 68 -15.90 -2.40 5.82
C LEU A 68 -16.04 -3.49 6.89
N VAL A 69 -15.45 -4.66 6.63
CA VAL A 69 -15.49 -5.81 7.55
C VAL A 69 -14.63 -5.59 8.81
N LEU A 70 -13.78 -4.57 8.82
CA LEU A 70 -12.87 -4.29 9.93
C LEU A 70 -13.58 -3.46 11.01
N GLU A 71 -13.69 -4.03 12.20
CA GLU A 71 -14.27 -3.35 13.35
C GLU A 71 -13.44 -2.16 13.82
N GLY A 72 -14.11 -1.11 14.30
CA GLY A 72 -13.46 0.04 14.94
C GLY A 72 -12.87 1.06 13.98
N ILE A 73 -13.11 0.93 12.66
CA ILE A 73 -12.78 1.97 11.68
C ILE A 73 -13.57 3.24 12.00
N LYS A 74 -12.85 4.36 12.05
CA LYS A 74 -13.41 5.71 12.18
C LYS A 74 -13.47 6.40 10.83
N ASN A 75 -12.38 6.37 10.09
CA ASN A 75 -12.24 6.96 8.76
C ASN A 75 -11.39 6.07 7.85
N ASN A 76 -11.50 6.30 6.55
CA ASN A 76 -10.61 5.71 5.56
C ASN A 76 -10.47 6.62 4.35
N ALA A 77 -9.34 6.47 3.64
CA ALA A 77 -9.08 7.14 2.39
C ALA A 77 -8.38 6.18 1.42
N VAL A 78 -8.95 6.02 0.23
CA VAL A 78 -8.33 5.37 -0.93
C VAL A 78 -7.81 6.47 -1.85
N ILE A 79 -6.49 6.53 -2.00
CA ILE A 79 -5.81 7.58 -2.73
C ILE A 79 -5.27 7.02 -4.02
N PHE A 80 -5.59 7.69 -5.13
CA PHE A 80 -5.13 7.34 -6.46
C PHE A 80 -3.90 8.18 -6.86
N ASN A 81 -3.08 7.65 -7.77
CA ASN A 81 -2.08 8.44 -8.48
C ASN A 81 -2.69 9.11 -9.72
N LYS A 82 -1.93 10.00 -10.37
CA LYS A 82 -2.33 10.67 -11.62
C LYS A 82 -2.72 9.74 -12.77
N ALA A 83 -2.31 8.48 -12.74
CA ALA A 83 -2.67 7.46 -13.73
C ALA A 83 -3.97 6.71 -13.37
N GLY A 84 -4.65 7.12 -12.30
CA GLY A 84 -5.92 6.53 -11.85
C GLY A 84 -5.76 5.14 -11.24
N LYS A 85 -4.60 4.83 -10.64
CA LYS A 85 -4.37 3.59 -9.89
C LYS A 85 -4.18 3.87 -8.40
N VAL A 86 -4.65 2.96 -7.54
CA VAL A 86 -4.49 3.08 -6.09
C VAL A 86 -3.00 3.15 -5.74
N THR A 87 -2.61 4.18 -5.01
CA THR A 87 -1.22 4.42 -4.57
C THR A 87 -1.09 4.44 -3.06
N ALA A 88 -2.18 4.72 -2.33
CA ALA A 88 -2.25 4.54 -0.89
C ALA A 88 -3.68 4.20 -0.41
N VAL A 89 -3.76 3.46 0.68
CA VAL A 89 -4.96 3.21 1.48
C VAL A 89 -4.64 3.57 2.92
N VAL A 90 -5.40 4.50 3.49
CA VAL A 90 -5.25 5.01 4.85
C VAL A 90 -6.50 4.62 5.64
N ILE A 91 -6.32 4.09 6.84
CA ILE A 91 -7.43 3.67 7.71
C ILE A 91 -7.16 4.16 9.12
N ASP A 92 -8.08 4.94 9.67
CA ASP A 92 -8.04 5.36 11.07
C ASP A 92 -8.90 4.41 11.90
N ILE A 93 -8.29 3.87 12.96
CA ILE A 93 -8.86 2.80 13.78
C ILE A 93 -8.59 3.12 15.25
N ASP A 94 -9.39 2.60 16.16
CA ASP A 94 -9.10 2.65 17.60
C ASP A 94 -7.69 2.11 17.91
N LYS A 95 -6.89 2.88 18.67
CA LYS A 95 -5.49 2.53 18.97
C LYS A 95 -5.34 1.25 19.79
N SER A 96 -6.38 0.79 20.48
CA SER A 96 -6.38 -0.50 21.18
C SER A 96 -6.13 -1.69 20.25
N LYS A 97 -6.35 -1.51 18.93
CA LYS A 97 -6.08 -2.52 17.90
C LYS A 97 -4.61 -2.61 17.48
N PHE A 98 -3.72 -1.74 17.98
CA PHE A 98 -2.32 -1.70 17.54
C PHE A 98 -1.63 -3.06 17.65
N ASP A 99 -1.67 -3.69 18.83
CA ASP A 99 -0.91 -4.92 19.06
C ASP A 99 -1.44 -6.08 18.17
N GLN A 100 -2.75 -6.15 17.97
CA GLN A 100 -3.39 -7.10 17.05
C GLN A 100 -2.90 -6.88 15.61
N MET A 101 -2.96 -5.64 15.11
CA MET A 101 -2.56 -5.32 13.74
C MET A 101 -1.05 -5.52 13.53
N HIS A 102 -0.24 -5.13 14.51
CA HIS A 102 1.20 -5.33 14.50
C HIS A 102 1.56 -6.82 14.37
N GLN A 103 0.91 -7.68 15.15
CA GLN A 103 1.12 -9.13 15.08
C GLN A 103 0.72 -9.71 13.72
N MET A 104 -0.45 -9.31 13.19
CA MET A 104 -0.92 -9.77 11.87
C MET A 104 0.03 -9.35 10.73
N LEU A 105 0.52 -8.11 10.76
CA LEU A 105 1.44 -7.59 9.74
C LEU A 105 2.83 -8.22 9.84
N ALA A 106 3.34 -8.46 11.05
CA ALA A 106 4.63 -9.10 11.27
C ALA A 106 4.69 -10.55 10.78
N GLN A 107 3.55 -11.23 10.66
CA GLN A 107 3.47 -12.55 10.06
C GLN A 107 3.54 -12.53 8.52
N LYS A 108 3.15 -11.41 7.90
CA LYS A 108 2.98 -11.29 6.44
C LYS A 108 4.13 -10.56 5.75
N TYR A 109 4.74 -9.59 6.41
CA TYR A 109 5.71 -8.68 5.81
C TYR A 109 7.02 -8.64 6.59
N SER A 110 8.11 -8.31 5.88
CA SER A 110 9.42 -8.14 6.52
C SER A 110 9.45 -6.84 7.32
N VAL A 111 9.80 -6.93 8.59
CA VAL A 111 9.94 -5.77 9.49
C VAL A 111 11.22 -5.02 9.14
N GLN A 112 11.14 -3.73 8.81
CA GLN A 112 12.34 -2.90 8.64
C GLN A 112 12.62 -1.99 9.84
N LYS A 113 11.58 -1.45 10.46
CA LYS A 113 11.73 -0.56 11.61
C LYS A 113 10.54 -0.77 12.54
N HIS A 114 10.83 -1.06 13.81
CA HIS A 114 9.83 -1.12 14.86
C HIS A 114 10.30 -0.21 15.99
N ASN A 115 9.42 0.65 16.48
CA ASN A 115 9.60 1.36 17.74
C ASN A 115 8.33 1.13 18.55
N VAL A 116 8.29 -0.01 19.24
CA VAL A 116 7.20 -0.33 20.17
C VAL A 116 7.68 0.09 21.56
N SER A 117 7.53 1.37 21.87
CA SER A 117 7.73 1.83 23.24
C SER A 117 6.57 1.32 24.10
N VAL A 118 6.87 0.80 25.30
CA VAL A 118 5.83 0.36 26.27
C VAL A 118 5.11 1.58 26.86
N VAL A 119 5.77 2.74 26.86
CA VAL A 119 5.28 4.05 27.31
C VAL A 119 5.70 5.09 26.26
N GLY A 120 4.75 5.67 25.53
CA GLY A 120 5.01 6.63 24.45
C GLY A 120 4.24 6.31 23.17
N ASP A 121 4.67 6.90 22.05
CA ASP A 121 4.12 6.59 20.73
C ASP A 121 4.47 5.15 20.34
N LYS A 122 3.50 4.45 19.73
CA LYS A 122 3.74 3.13 19.15
C LYS A 122 3.80 3.24 17.64
N TYR A 123 4.86 2.74 17.04
CA TYR A 123 5.06 2.78 15.60
C TYR A 123 5.67 1.49 15.06
N ALA A 124 5.17 1.00 13.93
CA ALA A 124 5.75 -0.11 13.18
C ALA A 124 5.73 0.16 11.68
N ARG A 125 6.84 -0.15 11.01
CA ARG A 125 6.98 -0.06 9.55
C ARG A 125 7.46 -1.38 8.97
N TYR A 126 6.73 -1.81 7.96
CA TYR A 126 6.99 -3.01 7.18
C TYR A 126 7.22 -2.63 5.73
N GLU A 127 8.00 -3.45 5.03
CA GLU A 127 8.20 -3.29 3.60
C GLU A 127 7.82 -4.56 2.85
N ASN A 128 7.33 -4.35 1.64
CA ASN A 128 7.02 -5.40 0.69
C ASN A 128 7.34 -4.89 -0.71
N ASP A 129 8.51 -5.26 -1.24
CA ASP A 129 9.06 -4.76 -2.50
C ASP A 129 9.05 -3.22 -2.60
N ASN A 130 8.12 -2.67 -3.39
CA ASN A 130 7.97 -1.24 -3.65
C ASN A 130 6.92 -0.56 -2.76
N ASP A 131 6.37 -1.30 -1.79
CA ASP A 131 5.32 -0.84 -0.91
C ASP A 131 5.81 -0.77 0.55
N VAL A 132 5.12 0.06 1.31
CA VAL A 132 5.33 0.28 2.73
C VAL A 132 4.00 0.14 3.45
N ILE A 133 4.04 -0.49 4.61
CA ILE A 133 2.93 -0.53 5.55
C ILE A 133 3.38 0.13 6.84
N GLU A 134 2.64 1.14 7.30
CA GLU A 134 2.92 1.88 8.53
C GLU A 134 1.74 1.77 9.50
N LEU A 135 2.04 1.45 10.74
CA LEU A 135 1.15 1.58 11.88
C LEU A 135 1.69 2.72 12.75
N ASP A 136 0.91 3.79 12.89
CA ASP A 136 1.24 4.93 13.74
C ASP A 136 0.14 5.14 14.78
N ALA A 137 0.49 4.99 16.06
CA ALA A 137 -0.41 5.19 17.19
C ALA A 137 0.19 6.23 18.15
N PRO A 138 -0.11 7.53 17.93
CA PRO A 138 0.36 8.61 18.78
C PRO A 138 -0.18 8.49 20.20
N HIS A 139 0.65 8.75 21.21
CA HIS A 139 0.32 8.62 22.62
C HIS A 139 -0.90 9.46 23.02
N LEU A 140 -0.97 10.70 22.51
CA LEU A 140 -2.02 11.67 22.81
C LEU A 140 -3.30 11.51 21.96
N SER A 141 -3.31 10.58 21.01
CA SER A 141 -4.49 10.24 20.21
C SER A 141 -5.24 9.06 20.82
N THR A 142 -6.54 8.95 20.59
CA THR A 142 -7.30 7.70 20.81
C THR A 142 -7.30 6.80 19.58
N GLU A 143 -6.87 7.34 18.44
CA GLU A 143 -6.87 6.68 17.14
C GLU A 143 -5.43 6.38 16.72
N MET A 144 -5.28 5.28 16.00
CA MET A 144 -4.09 4.95 15.23
C MET A 144 -4.40 5.00 13.75
N THR A 145 -3.39 5.28 12.95
CA THR A 145 -3.49 5.23 11.49
C THR A 145 -2.72 4.03 10.97
N LEU A 146 -3.39 3.23 10.14
CA LEU A 146 -2.79 2.18 9.33
C LEU A 146 -2.72 2.66 7.88
N THR A 147 -1.51 2.77 7.36
CA THR A 147 -1.27 3.20 5.98
C THR A 147 -0.62 2.07 5.19
N TYR A 148 -1.21 1.73 4.05
CA TYR A 148 -0.58 0.95 2.99
C TYR A 148 -0.28 1.90 1.84
N SER A 149 0.96 1.98 1.36
CA SER A 149 1.31 2.91 0.28
C SER A 149 2.46 2.42 -0.59
N GLU A 150 2.51 2.86 -1.84
CA GLU A 150 3.71 2.74 -2.66
C GLU A 150 4.81 3.65 -2.07
N LYS A 151 6.08 3.21 -2.08
CA LYS A 151 7.23 4.00 -1.58
C LYS A 151 7.28 5.41 -2.17
N MET A 152 6.98 5.53 -3.46
CA MET A 152 6.95 6.83 -4.15
C MET A 152 5.90 7.78 -3.59
N PHE A 153 4.74 7.27 -3.14
CA PHE A 153 3.72 8.08 -2.48
C PHE A 153 4.25 8.57 -1.14
N GLN A 154 4.87 7.67 -0.36
CA GLN A 154 5.40 7.99 0.95
C GLN A 154 6.53 9.05 0.88
N GLU A 155 7.42 8.92 -0.10
CA GLU A 155 8.46 9.92 -0.36
C GLU A 155 7.87 11.29 -0.73
N ALA A 156 6.85 11.32 -1.59
CA ALA A 156 6.16 12.55 -1.97
C ALA A 156 5.41 13.18 -0.77
N TYR A 157 4.81 12.34 0.08
CA TYR A 157 4.18 12.76 1.33
C TYR A 157 5.18 13.42 2.26
N LEU A 158 6.27 12.73 2.60
CA LEU A 158 7.31 13.24 3.51
C LEU A 158 7.95 14.53 3.00
N LYS A 159 8.30 14.58 1.71
CA LYS A 159 8.90 15.77 1.09
C LYS A 159 7.99 16.99 1.22
N LYS A 160 6.72 16.87 0.80
CA LYS A 160 5.77 18.00 0.84
C LYS A 160 5.39 18.39 2.26
N SER A 161 5.37 17.44 3.21
CA SER A 161 5.10 17.74 4.62
C SER A 161 6.27 18.52 5.26
N ALA A 162 7.53 18.17 4.95
CA ALA A 162 8.69 18.93 5.41
C ALA A 162 8.69 20.37 4.86
N GLU A 163 8.42 20.54 3.57
CA GLU A 163 8.32 21.87 2.93
C GLU A 163 7.21 22.76 3.52
N GLN A 164 6.20 22.17 4.17
CA GLN A 164 5.13 22.90 4.84
C GLN A 164 5.53 23.35 6.25
N LEU A 165 6.34 22.56 6.96
CA LEU A 165 6.86 22.92 8.28
C LEU A 165 7.89 24.05 8.19
N ASP A 166 8.71 24.09 7.14
CA ASP A 166 9.71 25.15 6.93
C ASP A 166 9.11 26.52 6.56
N LYS A 167 7.81 26.59 6.28
CA LYS A 167 7.09 27.82 5.89
C LYS A 167 6.37 28.51 7.05
N HIS A 168 6.45 27.96 8.25
CA HIS A 168 5.83 28.47 9.47
C HIS A 168 6.89 28.78 10.53
#